data_AF-A0A151K2J4-F1
#
_entry.id   AF-A0A151K2J4-F1
#
_cell.length_a   1.000
_cell.length_b   1.000
_cell.length_c   1.000
_cell.angle_alpha   90.00
_cell.angle_beta   90.00
_cell.angle_gamma   90.00
#
_symmetry.space_group_name_H-M   'P 1'
#
loop_
_entity.id
_entity.type
_entity.pdbx_description
1 polymer ?
#
loop_
_entity_poly.entity_id
_entity_poly.type
_entity_poly.pdbx_seq_one_letter_code
_entity_poly.pdbx_strand_id
1 'polypeptide(L)'
;MTKSLQSALAPLFITSSFHNLGLFEYPIGQPRLYSSCLYALAKWSIVMYLYYPVLIYTWQNNFGQFIKFFLTILTVFTSVFVSLYRYKELKVCLHELSIVDDTLEALGAPKKYRVLRKWILRIIIGWNIYSITKFVRTISIVIVLYSFQQISFSYLYDLFIIFYINYVITSSALICGTVLGYTSSRFHQVNNLLRTIYSNIFENNADYRCTMQNRSILVSQRITGAKNRKQYMWIIK
;
A
#
# COMPACT_ATOMS: atom_id res chain seq x y z
N MET A 1 15.90 13.84 -12.34
CA MET A 1 15.97 14.23 -10.91
C MET A 1 14.56 14.09 -10.33
N THR A 2 14.30 13.16 -9.40
CA THR A 2 12.96 12.95 -8.81
C THR A 2 12.66 14.09 -7.83
N LYS A 3 11.91 15.10 -8.26
CA LYS A 3 11.63 16.30 -7.45
C LYS A 3 10.45 16.13 -6.48
N SER A 4 9.57 15.14 -6.70
CA SER A 4 8.37 14.93 -5.88
C SER A 4 8.21 13.48 -5.42
N LEU A 5 7.53 13.30 -4.29
CA LEU A 5 7.15 12.00 -3.75
C LEU A 5 6.34 11.18 -4.77
N GLN A 6 5.41 11.82 -5.49
CA GLN A 6 4.61 11.18 -6.53
C GLN A 6 5.49 10.64 -7.68
N SER A 7 6.56 11.36 -8.05
CA SER A 7 7.53 10.88 -9.06
C SER A 7 8.35 9.69 -8.55
N ALA A 8 8.64 9.62 -7.25
CA ALA A 8 9.33 8.48 -6.64
C ALA A 8 8.45 7.21 -6.61
N LEU A 9 7.14 7.37 -6.38
CA LEU A 9 6.15 6.29 -6.34
C LEU A 9 5.57 5.92 -7.73
N ALA A 10 5.83 6.73 -8.77
CA ALA A 10 5.29 6.50 -10.11
C ALA A 10 5.47 5.07 -10.65
N PRO A 11 6.63 4.39 -10.50
CA PRO A 11 6.77 3.00 -10.96
C PRO A 11 5.75 2.05 -10.32
N LEU A 12 5.42 2.28 -9.05
CA LEU A 12 4.46 1.48 -8.31
C LEU A 12 3.03 1.74 -8.78
N PHE A 13 2.66 3.00 -9.02
CA PHE A 13 1.34 3.34 -9.59
C PHE A 13 1.16 2.85 -11.01
N ILE A 14 2.19 2.97 -11.87
CA ILE A 14 2.14 2.44 -13.23
C ILE A 14 1.89 0.93 -13.18
N THR A 15 2.65 0.21 -12.34
CA THR A 15 2.49 -1.24 -12.17
C THR A 15 1.10 -1.57 -11.62
N SER A 16 0.56 -0.79 -10.68
CA SER A 16 -0.76 -1.04 -10.10
C SER A 16 -1.89 -0.83 -11.11
N SER A 17 -1.79 0.18 -11.98
CA SER A 17 -2.81 0.46 -13.01
C SER A 17 -2.94 -0.69 -14.02
N PHE A 18 -1.84 -1.34 -14.41
CA PHE A 18 -1.90 -2.54 -15.28
C PHE A 18 -2.70 -3.71 -14.67
N HIS A 19 -2.76 -3.77 -13.34
CA HIS A 19 -3.47 -4.80 -12.57
C HIS A 19 -4.87 -4.37 -12.12
N ASN A 20 -5.38 -3.23 -12.61
CA ASN A 20 -6.64 -2.63 -12.15
C ASN A 20 -6.64 -2.22 -10.67
N LEU A 21 -5.45 -2.05 -10.07
CA LEU A 21 -5.27 -1.65 -8.68
C LEU A 21 -4.98 -0.14 -8.55
N GLY A 22 -5.13 0.61 -9.64
CA GLY A 22 -4.89 2.05 -9.70
C GLY A 22 -5.54 2.65 -10.95
N LEU A 23 -5.68 3.97 -10.98
CA LEU A 23 -6.18 4.68 -12.15
C LEU A 23 -5.09 4.82 -13.21
N PHE A 24 -5.45 4.71 -14.49
CA PHE A 24 -4.57 5.13 -15.57
C PHE A 24 -4.40 6.65 -15.54
N GLU A 25 -3.19 7.08 -15.23
CA GLU A 25 -2.71 8.45 -15.39
C GLU A 25 -1.67 8.45 -16.51
N TYR A 26 -2.14 8.36 -17.76
CA TYR A 26 -1.29 8.58 -18.93
C TYR A 26 -1.93 9.62 -19.86
N PRO A 27 -1.36 10.84 -19.99
CA PRO A 27 -0.16 11.37 -19.31
C PRO A 27 -0.33 11.61 -17.80
N ILE A 28 0.80 11.65 -17.07
CA ILE A 28 0.85 11.83 -15.59
C ILE A 28 0.13 13.12 -15.20
N GLY A 29 -0.80 13.03 -14.23
CA GLY A 29 -1.57 14.17 -13.73
C GLY A 29 -3.00 14.26 -14.25
N GLN A 30 -3.36 13.48 -15.28
CA GLN A 30 -4.74 13.40 -15.79
C GLN A 30 -5.35 12.01 -15.51
N PRO A 31 -6.04 11.82 -14.36
CA PRO A 31 -6.66 10.54 -14.05
C PRO A 31 -7.85 10.27 -14.98
N ARG A 32 -7.75 9.20 -15.79
CA ARG A 32 -8.83 8.75 -16.68
C ARG A 32 -9.67 7.68 -15.99
N LEU A 33 -10.54 8.13 -15.09
CA LEU A 33 -11.37 7.24 -14.26
C LEU A 33 -12.30 6.36 -15.12
N TYR A 34 -12.93 6.94 -16.15
CA TYR A 34 -13.82 6.21 -17.05
C TYR A 34 -13.08 5.11 -17.85
N SER A 35 -11.93 5.44 -18.46
CA SER A 35 -11.12 4.46 -19.19
C SER A 35 -10.58 3.36 -18.28
N SER A 36 -10.20 3.69 -17.05
CA SER A 36 -9.74 2.70 -16.07
C SER A 36 -10.87 1.76 -15.63
N CYS A 37 -12.08 2.30 -15.43
CA CYS A 37 -13.26 1.51 -15.09
C CYS A 37 -13.66 0.59 -16.25
N LEU A 38 -13.71 1.11 -17.48
CA LEU A 38 -14.00 0.30 -18.67
C LEU A 38 -12.97 -0.80 -18.89
N TYR A 39 -11.67 -0.51 -18.73
CA TYR A 39 -10.63 -1.51 -18.84
C TYR A 39 -10.74 -2.57 -17.74
N ALA A 40 -11.02 -2.15 -16.50
CA ALA A 40 -11.26 -3.09 -15.40
C ALA A 40 -12.46 -3.98 -15.69
N LEU A 41 -13.60 -3.41 -16.09
CA LEU A 41 -14.80 -4.15 -16.44
C LEU A 41 -14.53 -5.12 -17.60
N ALA A 42 -13.95 -4.67 -18.70
CA ALA A 42 -13.66 -5.52 -19.86
C ALA A 42 -12.74 -6.69 -19.47
N LYS A 43 -11.64 -6.41 -18.76
CA LYS A 43 -10.69 -7.43 -18.33
C LYS A 43 -11.32 -8.44 -17.36
N TRP A 44 -12.07 -7.96 -16.37
CA TRP A 44 -12.73 -8.84 -15.40
C TRP A 44 -13.90 -9.62 -16.01
N SER A 45 -14.64 -9.05 -16.97
CA SER A 45 -15.66 -9.79 -17.72
C SER A 45 -15.05 -10.94 -18.52
N ILE A 46 -13.90 -10.73 -19.18
CA ILE A 46 -13.18 -11.80 -19.88
C ILE A 46 -12.72 -12.87 -18.88
N VAL A 47 -12.11 -12.46 -17.76
CA VAL A 47 -11.68 -13.40 -16.72
C VAL A 47 -12.86 -14.21 -16.18
N MET A 48 -13.98 -13.57 -15.85
CA MET A 48 -15.18 -14.24 -15.33
C MET A 48 -15.82 -15.19 -16.34
N TYR A 49 -15.91 -14.78 -17.60
CA TYR A 49 -16.45 -15.63 -18.67
C TYR A 49 -15.63 -16.91 -18.82
N LEU A 50 -14.31 -16.79 -18.83
CA LEU A 50 -13.41 -17.93 -18.95
C LEU A 50 -13.36 -18.79 -17.68
N TYR A 51 -13.67 -18.20 -16.51
CA TYR A 51 -13.71 -18.91 -15.22
C TYR A 51 -15.01 -19.68 -14.97
N TYR A 52 -16.07 -19.34 -15.69
CA TYR A 52 -17.41 -19.88 -15.45
C TYR A 52 -17.48 -21.42 -15.52
N PRO A 53 -16.83 -22.11 -16.50
CA PRO A 53 -16.83 -23.57 -16.55
C PRO A 53 -16.14 -24.22 -15.34
N VAL A 54 -15.03 -23.63 -14.87
CA VAL A 54 -14.28 -24.09 -13.69
C VAL A 54 -15.11 -23.95 -12.43
N LEU A 55 -15.86 -22.85 -12.33
CA LEU A 55 -16.75 -22.58 -11.21
C LEU A 55 -17.85 -23.65 -11.11
N ILE A 56 -18.47 -24.02 -12.24
CA ILE A 56 -19.49 -25.08 -12.30
C ILE A 56 -18.87 -26.43 -11.94
N TYR A 57 -17.72 -26.77 -12.53
CA TYR A 57 -17.04 -28.04 -12.28
C TYR A 57 -16.66 -28.22 -10.80
N THR A 58 -16.06 -27.18 -10.19
CA THR A 58 -15.67 -27.21 -8.78
C THR A 58 -16.88 -27.23 -7.84
N TRP A 59 -17.97 -26.54 -8.20
CA TRP A 59 -19.22 -26.59 -7.45
C TRP A 59 -19.80 -28.00 -7.39
N GLN A 60 -19.81 -28.71 -8.53
CA GLN A 60 -20.36 -30.07 -8.63
C GLN A 60 -19.47 -31.13 -7.95
N ASN A 61 -18.15 -31.03 -8.11
CA ASN A 61 -17.23 -32.10 -7.69
C ASN A 61 -16.57 -31.87 -6.33
N ASN A 62 -16.40 -30.60 -5.91
CA ASN A 62 -15.67 -30.29 -4.68
C ASN A 62 -16.12 -28.95 -4.08
N PHE A 63 -17.23 -28.99 -3.35
CA PHE A 63 -17.85 -27.82 -2.73
C PHE A 63 -16.90 -27.00 -1.83
N GLY A 64 -15.97 -27.68 -1.12
CA GLY A 64 -14.98 -26.99 -0.29
C GLY A 64 -13.98 -26.16 -1.11
N GLN A 65 -13.55 -26.66 -2.27
CA GLN A 65 -12.73 -25.87 -3.19
C GLN A 65 -13.52 -24.72 -3.79
N PHE A 66 -14.78 -24.94 -4.17
CA PHE A 66 -15.67 -23.90 -4.68
C PHE A 66 -15.77 -22.70 -3.72
N ILE A 67 -16.01 -22.94 -2.41
CA ILE A 67 -16.07 -21.85 -1.42
C ILE A 67 -14.77 -21.06 -1.39
N LYS A 68 -13.61 -21.73 -1.34
CA LYS A 68 -12.30 -21.06 -1.33
C LYS A 68 -12.10 -20.20 -2.57
N PHE A 69 -12.46 -20.71 -3.74
CA PHE A 69 -12.38 -19.97 -4.99
C PHE A 69 -13.30 -18.76 -5.01
N PHE A 70 -14.55 -18.92 -4.60
CA PHE A 70 -15.53 -17.83 -4.54
C PHE A 70 -15.06 -16.70 -3.60
N LEU A 71 -14.57 -17.04 -2.40
CA LEU A 71 -14.00 -16.08 -1.47
C LEU A 71 -12.79 -15.34 -2.06
N THR A 72 -11.95 -16.05 -2.82
CA THR A 72 -10.79 -15.45 -3.48
C THR A 72 -11.21 -14.43 -4.53
N ILE A 73 -12.18 -14.76 -5.38
CA ILE A 73 -12.74 -13.85 -6.39
C ILE A 73 -13.35 -12.61 -5.72
N LEU A 74 -14.15 -12.81 -4.66
CA LEU A 74 -14.74 -11.71 -3.90
C LEU A 74 -13.66 -10.78 -3.30
N THR A 75 -12.58 -11.36 -2.78
CA THR A 75 -11.43 -10.60 -2.25
C THR A 75 -10.76 -9.76 -3.34
N VAL A 76 -10.66 -10.28 -4.55
CA VAL A 76 -10.07 -9.55 -5.68
C VAL A 76 -10.95 -8.39 -6.11
N PHE A 77 -12.25 -8.63 -6.30
CA PHE A 77 -13.20 -7.57 -6.63
C PHE A 77 -13.20 -6.48 -5.57
N THR A 78 -13.30 -6.84 -4.28
CA THR A 78 -13.23 -5.85 -3.21
C THR A 78 -11.91 -5.09 -3.22
N SER A 79 -10.77 -5.74 -3.47
CA SER A 79 -9.47 -5.05 -3.58
C SER A 79 -9.44 -4.04 -4.74
N VAL A 80 -9.99 -4.39 -5.90
CA VAL A 80 -10.08 -3.53 -7.08
C VAL A 80 -11.01 -2.36 -6.79
N PHE A 81 -12.22 -2.61 -6.26
CA PHE A 81 -13.18 -1.56 -5.91
C PHE A 81 -12.63 -0.60 -4.86
N VAL A 82 -12.03 -1.13 -3.79
CA VAL A 82 -11.40 -0.32 -2.74
C VAL A 82 -10.27 0.53 -3.35
N SER A 83 -9.45 -0.04 -4.21
CA SER A 83 -8.35 0.70 -4.85
C SER A 83 -8.84 1.84 -5.75
N LEU A 84 -9.92 1.62 -6.51
CA LEU A 84 -10.53 2.64 -7.38
C LEU A 84 -11.21 3.74 -6.56
N TYR A 85 -11.98 3.36 -5.53
CA TYR A 85 -12.73 4.30 -4.70
C TYR A 85 -11.80 5.17 -3.85
N ARG A 86 -10.81 4.55 -3.19
CA ARG A 86 -9.87 5.25 -2.31
C ARG A 86 -8.68 5.89 -3.03
N TYR A 87 -8.63 5.82 -4.35
CA TYR A 87 -7.55 6.44 -5.12
C TYR A 87 -7.44 7.95 -4.85
N LYS A 88 -8.59 8.64 -4.77
CA LYS A 88 -8.62 10.08 -4.50
C LYS A 88 -8.07 10.40 -3.10
N GLU A 89 -8.47 9.63 -2.10
CA GLU A 89 -7.98 9.76 -0.72
C GLU A 89 -6.48 9.48 -0.63
N LEU A 90 -6.00 8.44 -1.30
CA LEU A 90 -4.58 8.11 -1.37
C LEU A 90 -3.77 9.27 -1.95
N LYS A 91 -4.28 9.94 -2.99
CA LYS A 91 -3.61 11.09 -3.61
C LYS A 91 -3.51 12.29 -2.67
N VAL A 92 -4.58 12.57 -1.91
CA VAL A 92 -4.57 13.61 -0.87
C VAL A 92 -3.56 13.26 0.22
N CYS A 93 -3.56 12.02 0.70
CA CYS A 93 -2.62 11.55 1.71
C CYS A 93 -1.16 11.68 1.25
N LEU A 94 -0.86 11.34 -0.01
CA LEU A 94 0.49 11.52 -0.58
C LEU A 94 0.87 12.99 -0.72
N HIS A 95 -0.08 13.87 -1.00
CA HIS A 95 0.17 15.30 -1.03
C HIS A 95 0.49 15.84 0.36
N GLU A 96 -0.31 15.50 1.38
CA GLU A 96 -0.02 15.84 2.77
C GLU A 96 1.34 15.31 3.23
N LEU A 97 1.67 14.07 2.86
CA LEU A 97 2.96 13.47 3.18
C LEU A 97 4.13 14.19 2.48
N SER A 98 3.90 14.76 1.29
CA SER A 98 4.91 15.59 0.63
C SER A 98 5.16 16.91 1.37
N ILE A 99 4.13 17.50 1.98
CA ILE A 99 4.27 18.68 2.84
C ILE A 99 5.04 18.33 4.12
N VAL A 100 4.75 17.16 4.72
CA VAL A 100 5.51 16.66 5.87
C VAL A 100 6.98 16.45 5.51
N ASP A 101 7.27 15.93 4.31
CA ASP A 101 8.65 15.80 3.84
C ASP A 101 9.35 17.16 3.63
N ASP A 102 8.63 18.18 3.14
CA ASP A 102 9.16 19.54 2.97
C ASP A 102 9.48 20.21 4.31
N THR A 103 8.60 20.04 5.31
CA THR A 103 8.84 20.55 6.67
C THR A 103 9.98 19.81 7.37
N LEU A 104 10.07 18.49 7.21
CA LEU A 104 11.22 17.71 7.70
C LEU A 104 12.53 18.16 7.04
N GLU A 105 12.52 18.51 5.76
CA GLU A 105 13.69 19.06 5.07
C GLU A 105 14.10 20.42 5.62
N ALA A 106 13.15 21.32 5.86
CA ALA A 106 13.41 22.61 6.51
C ALA A 106 13.99 22.47 7.92
N LEU A 107 13.67 21.37 8.62
CA LEU A 107 14.18 21.02 9.95
C LEU A 107 15.50 20.23 9.90
N GLY A 108 16.12 20.08 8.72
CA GLY A 108 17.44 19.48 8.53
C GLY A 108 17.44 17.99 8.17
N ALA A 109 16.28 17.36 7.97
CA ALA A 109 16.21 15.95 7.55
C ALA A 109 16.15 15.82 6.01
N PRO A 110 17.15 15.21 5.35
CA PRO A 110 17.24 15.24 3.89
C PRO A 110 16.14 14.43 3.19
N LYS A 111 15.68 14.93 2.03
CA LYS A 111 14.76 14.20 1.13
C LYS A 111 15.43 12.97 0.52
N LYS A 112 14.90 11.78 0.83
CA LYS A 112 15.44 10.49 0.34
C LYS A 112 14.65 9.90 -0.83
N TYR A 113 14.01 10.73 -1.68
CA TYR A 113 13.18 10.26 -2.80
C TYR A 113 13.91 9.37 -3.81
N ARG A 114 15.20 9.63 -4.07
CA ARG A 114 16.00 8.78 -4.96
C ARG A 114 16.21 7.38 -4.37
N VAL A 115 16.43 7.31 -3.06
CA VAL A 115 16.59 6.04 -2.33
C VAL A 115 15.25 5.30 -2.32
N LEU A 116 14.16 5.99 -2.01
CA LEU A 116 12.80 5.44 -2.04
C LEU A 116 12.46 4.83 -3.40
N ARG A 117 12.70 5.57 -4.50
CA ARG A 117 12.44 5.06 -5.86
C ARG A 117 13.25 3.80 -6.18
N LYS A 118 14.54 3.77 -5.80
CA LYS A 118 15.38 2.56 -5.98
C LYS A 118 14.85 1.39 -5.15
N TRP A 119 14.40 1.65 -3.93
CA TRP A 119 13.80 0.66 -3.04
C TRP A 119 12.51 0.08 -3.62
N ILE A 120 11.61 0.93 -4.11
CA ILE A 120 10.35 0.52 -4.77
C ILE A 120 10.65 -0.32 -6.02
N LEU A 121 11.58 0.12 -6.87
CA LEU A 121 11.98 -0.65 -8.05
C LEU A 121 12.51 -2.04 -7.66
N ARG A 122 13.31 -2.14 -6.59
CA ARG A 122 13.82 -3.43 -6.09
C ARG A 122 12.68 -4.35 -5.62
N ILE A 123 11.67 -3.81 -4.91
CA ILE A 123 10.48 -4.57 -4.50
C ILE A 123 9.72 -5.07 -5.73
N ILE A 124 9.47 -4.19 -6.71
CA ILE A 124 8.74 -4.56 -7.94
C ILE A 124 9.50 -5.67 -8.68
N ILE A 125 10.80 -5.52 -8.90
CA ILE A 125 11.61 -6.53 -9.60
C ILE A 125 11.60 -7.86 -8.85
N GLY A 126 11.84 -7.84 -7.53
CA GLY A 126 11.83 -9.05 -6.71
C GLY A 126 10.48 -9.76 -6.73
N TRP A 127 9.39 -9.01 -6.66
CA TRP A 127 8.03 -9.54 -6.72
C TRP A 127 7.71 -10.20 -8.07
N ASN A 128 8.11 -9.58 -9.17
CA ASN A 128 7.94 -10.14 -10.51
C ASN A 128 8.74 -11.44 -10.67
N ILE A 129 10.02 -11.46 -10.26
CA ILE A 129 10.87 -12.66 -10.32
C ILE A 129 10.28 -13.81 -9.50
N TYR A 130 9.86 -13.53 -8.26
CA TYR A 130 9.25 -14.53 -7.41
C TYR A 130 8.00 -15.13 -8.05
N SER A 131 7.14 -14.28 -8.62
CA SER A 131 5.90 -14.72 -9.25
C SER A 131 6.15 -15.58 -10.49
N ILE A 132 7.09 -15.19 -11.34
CA ILE A 132 7.51 -15.98 -12.52
C ILE A 132 8.10 -17.32 -12.08
N THR A 133 8.98 -17.31 -11.07
CA THR A 133 9.61 -18.53 -10.56
C THR A 133 8.58 -19.51 -10.01
N LYS A 134 7.59 -19.00 -9.25
CA LYS A 134 6.49 -19.81 -8.72
C LYS A 134 5.63 -20.41 -9.84
N PHE A 135 5.33 -19.62 -10.87
CA PHE A 135 4.58 -20.06 -12.04
C PHE A 135 5.31 -21.18 -12.81
N VAL A 136 6.59 -20.97 -13.15
CA VAL A 136 7.42 -21.96 -13.86
C VAL A 136 7.55 -23.25 -13.05
N ARG A 137 7.76 -23.15 -11.73
CA ARG A 137 7.85 -24.33 -10.87
C ARG A 137 6.57 -25.16 -10.90
N THR A 138 5.40 -24.53 -10.80
CA THR A 138 4.13 -25.25 -10.81
C THR A 138 3.83 -25.88 -12.16
N ILE A 139 4.10 -25.18 -13.27
CA ILE A 139 3.98 -25.78 -14.61
C ILE A 139 4.90 -26.99 -14.75
N SER A 140 6.16 -26.87 -14.31
CA SER A 140 7.13 -27.96 -14.40
C SER A 140 6.66 -29.20 -13.63
N ILE A 141 6.14 -29.02 -12.41
CA ILE A 141 5.57 -30.09 -11.59
C ILE A 141 4.38 -30.76 -12.31
N VAL A 142 3.49 -29.96 -12.88
CA VAL A 142 2.31 -30.47 -13.61
C VAL A 142 2.74 -31.28 -14.84
N ILE A 143 3.71 -30.79 -15.61
CA ILE A 143 4.25 -31.50 -16.78
C ILE A 143 4.85 -32.85 -16.37
N VAL A 144 5.61 -32.89 -15.28
CA VAL A 144 6.24 -34.13 -14.78
C VAL A 144 5.19 -35.12 -14.27
N LEU A 145 4.14 -34.66 -13.58
CA LEU A 145 3.13 -35.53 -12.96
C LEU A 145 2.12 -36.12 -13.97
N TYR A 146 1.70 -35.35 -14.98
CA TYR A 146 0.58 -35.73 -15.84
C TYR A 146 0.97 -36.22 -17.24
N SER A 147 2.26 -36.17 -17.61
CA SER A 147 2.73 -36.37 -19.00
C SER A 147 2.13 -35.35 -19.98
N PHE A 148 2.95 -34.84 -20.90
CA PHE A 148 2.56 -33.75 -21.81
C PHE A 148 1.31 -34.07 -22.64
N GLN A 149 1.04 -35.34 -22.92
CA GLN A 149 -0.09 -35.80 -23.72
C GLN A 149 -1.46 -35.72 -23.03
N GLN A 150 -1.53 -35.69 -21.70
CA GLN A 150 -2.82 -35.62 -20.97
C GLN A 150 -3.19 -34.20 -20.53
N ILE A 151 -2.29 -33.23 -20.70
CA ILE A 151 -2.51 -31.85 -20.27
C ILE A 151 -3.38 -31.15 -21.32
N SER A 152 -4.65 -30.91 -20.98
CA SER A 152 -5.53 -30.09 -21.80
C SER A 152 -5.13 -28.61 -21.72
N PHE A 153 -5.33 -27.88 -22.82
CA PHE A 153 -5.15 -26.43 -22.84
C PHE A 153 -5.99 -25.72 -21.77
N SER A 154 -7.20 -26.21 -21.51
CA SER A 154 -8.08 -25.72 -20.45
C SER A 154 -7.42 -25.79 -19.07
N TYR A 155 -6.74 -26.90 -18.75
CA TYR A 155 -6.08 -27.05 -17.45
C TYR A 155 -4.91 -26.07 -17.25
N LEU A 156 -4.10 -25.84 -18.30
CA LEU A 156 -3.03 -24.84 -18.26
C LEU A 156 -3.60 -23.42 -18.10
N TYR A 157 -4.72 -23.15 -18.75
CA TYR A 157 -5.40 -21.87 -18.66
C TYR A 157 -5.94 -21.63 -17.24
N ASP A 158 -6.55 -22.64 -16.62
CA ASP A 158 -7.07 -22.55 -15.25
C ASP A 158 -5.96 -22.25 -14.24
N LEU A 159 -4.81 -22.93 -14.36
CA LEU A 159 -3.63 -22.65 -13.55
C LEU A 159 -3.16 -21.20 -13.73
N PHE A 160 -3.09 -20.72 -14.97
CA PHE A 160 -2.70 -19.34 -15.26
C PHE A 160 -3.59 -18.31 -14.56
N ILE A 161 -4.92 -18.51 -14.57
CA ILE A 161 -5.85 -17.60 -13.89
C ILE A 161 -5.64 -17.62 -12.38
N ILE A 162 -5.47 -18.80 -11.77
CA ILE A 162 -5.21 -18.91 -10.32
C ILE A 162 -3.92 -18.16 -9.95
N PHE A 163 -2.87 -18.27 -10.76
CA PHE A 163 -1.64 -17.50 -10.56
C PHE A 163 -1.85 -16.01 -10.70
N TYR A 164 -2.59 -15.59 -11.74
CA TYR A 164 -2.91 -14.19 -11.98
C TYR A 164 -3.72 -13.58 -10.82
N ILE A 165 -4.73 -14.26 -10.32
CA ILE A 165 -5.54 -13.82 -9.17
C ILE A 165 -4.68 -13.63 -7.93
N ASN A 166 -3.86 -14.62 -7.59
CA ASN A 166 -2.94 -14.53 -6.45
C ASN A 166 -1.92 -13.40 -6.61
N TYR A 167 -1.46 -13.18 -7.84
CA TYR A 167 -0.57 -12.09 -8.17
C TYR A 167 -1.21 -10.73 -7.90
N VAL A 168 -2.47 -10.53 -8.31
CA VAL A 168 -3.23 -9.29 -8.09
C VAL A 168 -3.44 -9.03 -6.59
N ILE A 169 -3.89 -10.04 -5.82
CA ILE A 169 -4.10 -9.90 -4.36
C ILE A 169 -2.79 -9.52 -3.66
N THR A 170 -1.70 -10.22 -3.98
CA THR A 170 -0.43 -9.95 -3.31
C THR A 170 0.13 -8.59 -3.72
N SER A 171 -0.09 -8.18 -4.98
CA SER A 171 0.30 -6.85 -5.45
C SER A 171 -0.47 -5.74 -4.71
N SER A 172 -1.77 -5.92 -4.46
CA SER A 172 -2.57 -4.93 -3.70
C SER A 172 -2.09 -4.82 -2.26
N ALA A 173 -1.76 -5.95 -1.62
CA ALA A 173 -1.16 -5.98 -0.28
C ALA A 173 0.22 -5.31 -0.26
N LEU A 174 1.07 -5.55 -1.25
CA LEU A 174 2.39 -4.92 -1.37
C LEU A 174 2.30 -3.40 -1.55
N ILE A 175 1.37 -2.93 -2.39
CA ILE A 175 1.11 -1.49 -2.58
C ILE A 175 0.69 -0.86 -1.26
N CYS A 176 -0.28 -1.47 -0.56
CA CYS A 176 -0.73 -0.98 0.74
C CYS A 176 0.43 -0.97 1.76
N GLY A 177 1.16 -2.08 1.87
CA GLY A 177 2.28 -2.21 2.80
C GLY A 177 3.43 -1.23 2.54
N THR A 178 3.74 -0.94 1.27
CA THR A 178 4.79 0.04 0.93
C THR A 178 4.39 1.47 1.27
N VAL A 179 3.15 1.87 1.00
CA VAL A 179 2.63 3.19 1.38
C VAL A 179 2.59 3.33 2.90
N LEU A 180 2.02 2.35 3.60
CA LEU A 180 1.96 2.35 5.07
C LEU A 180 3.35 2.36 5.71
N GLY A 181 4.28 1.55 5.19
CA GLY A 181 5.66 1.50 5.68
C GLY A 181 6.40 2.83 5.48
N TYR A 182 6.21 3.50 4.34
CA TYR A 182 6.79 4.81 4.10
C TYR A 182 6.21 5.87 5.06
N THR A 183 4.89 5.92 5.18
CA THR A 183 4.19 6.83 6.10
C THR A 183 4.63 6.62 7.55
N SER A 184 4.67 5.37 8.02
CA SER A 184 5.15 5.00 9.36
C SER A 184 6.59 5.48 9.61
N SER A 185 7.50 5.26 8.64
CA SER A 185 8.88 5.73 8.76
C SER A 185 8.98 7.25 8.89
N ARG A 186 8.12 8.02 8.22
CA ARG A 186 8.09 9.48 8.34
C ARG A 186 7.52 9.94 9.68
N PHE A 187 6.45 9.32 10.16
CA PHE A 187 5.94 9.59 11.50
C PHE A 187 6.98 9.33 12.59
N HIS A 188 7.77 8.26 12.46
CA HIS A 188 8.87 7.99 13.39
C HIS A 188 9.94 9.10 13.35
N GLN A 189 10.26 9.64 12.18
CA GLN A 189 11.21 10.75 12.06
C GLN A 189 10.68 12.03 12.70
N VAL A 190 9.41 12.37 12.45
CA VAL A 190 8.75 13.51 13.09
C VAL A 190 8.76 13.35 14.62
N ASN A 191 8.42 12.17 15.13
CA ASN A 191 8.40 11.90 16.56
C ASN A 191 9.79 12.03 17.20
N ASN A 192 10.82 11.51 16.54
CA ASN A 192 12.21 11.67 17.00
C ASN A 192 12.62 13.15 17.05
N LEU A 193 12.27 13.92 16.01
CA LEU A 193 12.57 15.35 15.95
C LEU A 193 11.86 16.13 17.08
N LEU A 194 10.57 15.85 17.31
CA LEU A 194 9.80 16.45 18.40
C LEU A 194 10.42 16.12 19.76
N ARG A 195 10.90 14.90 19.95
CA ARG A 195 11.59 14.49 21.19
C ARG A 195 12.89 15.27 21.39
N THR A 196 13.70 15.45 20.35
CA THR A 196 14.93 16.23 20.41
C THR A 196 14.66 17.72 20.69
N ILE A 197 13.64 18.30 20.06
CA ILE A 197 13.24 19.68 20.32
C ILE A 197 12.77 19.83 21.77
N TYR A 198 11.95 18.88 22.25
CA TYR A 198 11.46 18.87 23.63
C TYR A 198 12.60 18.75 24.63
N SER A 199 13.58 17.85 24.40
CA SER A 199 14.75 17.72 25.27
C SER A 199 15.58 18.99 25.27
N ASN A 200 15.89 19.56 24.10
CA ASN A 200 16.69 20.79 24.02
C ASN A 200 16.02 21.97 24.73
N ILE A 201 14.69 22.10 24.63
CA ILE A 201 13.94 23.14 25.35
C ILE A 201 13.97 22.89 26.86
N PHE A 202 13.83 21.65 27.32
CA PHE A 202 13.83 21.35 28.76
C PHE A 202 15.22 21.42 29.39
N GLU A 203 16.25 21.03 28.64
CA GLU A 203 17.65 20.99 29.08
C GLU A 203 18.26 22.40 29.10
N ASN A 204 17.98 23.25 28.10
CA ASN A 204 18.36 24.68 28.16
C ASN A 204 17.62 25.46 29.27
N ASN A 205 16.48 24.95 29.76
CA ASN A 205 15.75 25.56 30.87
C ASN A 205 16.16 25.00 32.24
N ALA A 206 17.13 24.08 32.32
CA ALA A 206 17.65 23.57 33.59
C ALA A 206 18.39 24.65 34.40
N ASP A 207 19.08 25.59 33.75
CA ASP A 207 19.68 26.76 34.41
C ASP A 207 18.64 27.81 34.84
N TYR A 208 17.47 27.84 34.19
CA TYR A 208 16.38 28.77 34.54
C TYR A 208 15.44 28.23 35.63
N ARG A 209 15.67 26.99 36.09
CA ARG A 209 14.74 26.22 36.94
C ARG A 209 14.64 26.76 38.37
N CYS A 210 15.69 27.39 38.89
CA CYS A 210 15.63 28.04 40.21
C CYS A 210 14.67 29.24 40.27
N THR A 211 14.48 29.98 39.17
CA THR A 211 13.65 31.19 39.17
C THR A 211 12.17 30.90 38.83
N MET A 212 11.90 29.84 38.08
CA MET A 212 10.55 29.47 37.61
C MET A 212 9.74 28.61 38.58
N GLN A 213 10.38 27.91 39.52
CA GLN A 213 9.67 27.06 40.51
C GLN A 213 8.67 27.87 41.36
N ASN A 214 9.00 29.11 41.69
CA ASN A 214 8.11 30.04 42.39
C ASN A 214 6.94 30.55 41.52
N ARG A 215 7.11 30.57 40.18
CA ARG A 215 6.07 31.03 39.24
C ARG A 215 5.11 29.91 38.86
N SER A 216 5.58 28.66 38.78
CA SER A 216 4.74 27.49 38.47
C SER A 216 3.75 27.14 39.59
N ILE A 217 4.09 27.42 40.86
CA ILE A 217 3.18 27.23 41.99
C ILE A 217 2.00 28.22 41.90
N LEU A 218 2.25 29.45 41.44
CA LEU A 218 1.22 30.48 41.29
C LEU A 218 0.28 30.22 40.10
N VAL A 219 0.79 29.62 39.01
CA VAL A 219 -0.01 29.28 37.83
C VAL A 219 -0.80 27.99 38.04
N SER A 220 -0.25 27.02 38.78
CA SER A 220 -0.97 25.79 39.19
C SER A 220 -2.26 26.10 39.95
N GLN A 221 -2.26 27.10 40.84
CA GLN A 221 -3.48 27.54 41.55
C GLN A 221 -4.55 28.15 40.63
N ARG A 222 -4.16 28.75 39.48
CA ARG A 222 -5.13 29.26 38.49
C ARG A 222 -5.72 28.18 37.60
N ILE A 223 -5.01 27.07 37.39
CA ILE A 223 -5.45 26.00 36.48
C ILE A 223 -6.45 25.05 37.16
N THR A 224 -6.40 24.90 38.49
CA THR A 224 -7.40 24.11 39.25
C THR A 224 -8.81 24.69 39.21
N GLY A 225 -8.99 25.94 38.74
CA GLY A 225 -10.30 26.54 38.47
C GLY A 225 -10.90 26.21 37.09
N ALA A 226 -10.10 25.69 36.15
CA ALA A 226 -10.53 25.40 34.78
C ALA A 226 -10.58 23.89 34.54
N LYS A 227 -11.69 23.29 34.99
CA LYS A 227 -12.07 21.90 34.78
C LYS A 227 -12.02 21.54 33.28
N ASN A 228 -11.35 20.42 32.96
CA ASN A 228 -11.43 19.64 31.72
C ASN A 228 -10.81 20.23 30.43
N ARG A 229 -9.53 19.94 30.18
CA ARG A 229 -9.03 19.72 28.81
C ARG A 229 -8.26 18.40 28.72
N LYS A 230 -8.89 17.42 28.07
CA LYS A 230 -8.31 16.11 27.73
C LYS A 230 -7.10 16.32 26.80
N GLN A 231 -5.91 15.95 27.28
CA GLN A 231 -4.73 15.81 26.43
C GLN A 231 -4.85 14.49 25.66
N TYR A 232 -5.10 14.57 24.35
CA TYR A 232 -5.04 13.42 23.47
C TYR A 232 -3.58 13.24 23.00
N MET A 233 -2.86 12.35 23.68
CA MET A 233 -1.55 11.86 23.23
C MET A 233 -1.79 10.74 22.23
N TRP A 234 -1.52 10.99 20.95
CA TRP A 234 -1.70 10.00 19.89
C TRP A 234 -0.57 8.97 19.95
N ILE A 235 -0.80 7.88 20.68
CA ILE A 235 -0.02 6.65 20.56
C ILE A 235 -0.83 5.71 19.66
N ILE A 236 -0.35 5.49 18.45
CA ILE A 236 -0.81 4.37 17.62
C ILE A 236 0.19 3.24 17.84
N LYS A 237 -0.33 2.10 18.30
CA LYS A 237 0.40 0.86 18.58
C LYS A 237 0.33 -0.05 17.36
#